data_AF-A0A7C0ZS41-F1
#
_entry.id   AF-A0A7C0ZS41-F1
#
_cell.length_a   1.000
_cell.length_b   1.000
_cell.length_c   1.000
_cell.angle_alpha   90.00
_cell.angle_beta   90.00
_cell.angle_gamma   90.00
#
_symmetry.space_group_name_H-M   'P 1'
#
loop_
_entity.id
_entity.type
_entity.pdbx_description
1 polymer ?
#
loop_
_entity_poly.entity_id
_entity_poly.type
_entity_poly.pdbx_seq_one_letter_code
_entity_poly.pdbx_strand_id
1 'polypeptide(L)'
;ADLKGKKVSVGAPGSGTEFMTNLILEGSLDIPYSSFNVFRLSFNENANALKDNSIAVGVWCVAPPTSSIMDLATTHAISIIPFTKAEIDKVTAKYPFYAGYTLPANVYKGQDQPVYTASVWNTFICNADLDEDLVYKLTKAVFENQDYLMKIHHFAKYTTPENAIKYSAIPLHPGAIKYIREQGITIPDRLIAK
;
A
#
# COMPACT_ATOMS: atom_id res chain seq x y z
N ALA A 1 3.63 -3.34 -22.63
CA ALA A 1 4.52 -3.96 -23.63
C ALA A 1 5.86 -4.38 -23.02
N ASP A 2 6.43 -3.57 -22.11
CA ASP A 2 7.82 -3.73 -21.65
C ASP A 2 8.08 -4.90 -20.68
N LEU A 3 7.03 -5.45 -20.06
CA LEU A 3 7.17 -6.62 -19.17
C LEU A 3 7.31 -7.94 -19.93
N LYS A 4 6.92 -8.00 -21.22
CA LYS A 4 6.84 -9.25 -21.97
C LYS A 4 8.19 -9.97 -22.03
N GLY A 5 8.22 -11.23 -21.59
CA GLY A 5 9.41 -12.09 -21.52
C GLY A 5 10.44 -11.70 -20.43
N LYS A 6 10.21 -10.62 -19.67
CA LYS A 6 11.10 -10.19 -18.60
C LYS A 6 10.94 -11.08 -17.36
N LYS A 7 11.92 -11.04 -16.47
CA LYS A 7 11.85 -11.66 -15.14
C LYS A 7 11.24 -10.64 -14.18
N VAL A 8 10.01 -10.88 -13.74
CA VAL A 8 9.23 -9.91 -12.96
C VAL A 8 8.85 -10.54 -11.63
N SER A 9 9.26 -9.92 -10.53
CA SER A 9 8.78 -10.30 -9.22
C SER A 9 7.49 -9.56 -8.88
N VAL A 10 6.43 -10.31 -8.61
CA VAL A 10 5.08 -9.77 -8.37
C VAL A 10 4.75 -9.61 -6.88
N GLY A 11 5.70 -9.90 -6.00
CA GLY A 11 5.51 -9.91 -4.54
C GLY A 11 5.61 -11.31 -3.93
N ALA A 12 5.83 -11.38 -2.62
CA ALA A 12 5.98 -12.64 -1.90
C ALA A 12 4.69 -13.49 -1.97
N PRO A 13 4.78 -14.84 -1.94
CA PRO A 13 3.61 -15.71 -1.99
C PRO A 13 2.57 -15.35 -0.91
N GLY A 14 1.32 -15.14 -1.33
CA GLY A 14 0.20 -14.84 -0.42
C GLY A 14 0.24 -13.42 0.17
N SER A 15 1.15 -12.56 -0.29
CA SER A 15 1.22 -11.17 0.16
C SER A 15 0.14 -10.30 -0.49
N GLY A 16 -0.22 -9.21 0.20
CA GLY A 16 -1.05 -8.16 -0.40
C GLY A 16 -0.44 -7.57 -1.66
N THR A 17 0.90 -7.55 -1.79
CA THR A 17 1.58 -7.09 -3.01
C THR A 17 1.30 -8.00 -4.19
N GLU A 18 1.37 -9.33 -4.01
CA GLU A 18 1.02 -10.29 -5.08
C GLU A 18 -0.42 -10.13 -5.52
N PHE A 19 -1.34 -10.09 -4.55
CA PHE A 19 -2.76 -9.89 -4.81
C PHE A 19 -3.01 -8.60 -5.59
N MET A 20 -2.46 -7.47 -5.12
CA MET A 20 -2.64 -6.16 -5.76
C MET A 20 -2.03 -6.09 -7.15
N THR A 21 -0.85 -6.69 -7.33
CA THR A 21 -0.18 -6.78 -8.64
C THR A 21 -1.04 -7.56 -9.63
N ASN A 22 -1.69 -8.65 -9.20
CA ASN A 22 -2.59 -9.41 -10.06
C ASN A 22 -3.83 -8.59 -10.47
N LEU A 23 -4.47 -7.90 -9.50
CA LEU A 23 -5.61 -7.04 -9.79
C LEU A 23 -5.28 -5.93 -10.80
N ILE A 24 -4.10 -5.31 -10.69
CA ILE A 24 -3.68 -4.27 -11.63
C ILE A 24 -3.35 -4.87 -12.99
N LEU A 25 -2.39 -5.80 -13.06
CA LEU A 25 -1.83 -6.28 -14.33
C LEU A 25 -2.85 -7.12 -15.11
N GLU A 26 -3.36 -8.20 -14.52
CA GLU A 26 -4.33 -9.07 -15.19
C GLU A 26 -5.74 -8.51 -15.09
N GLY A 27 -6.10 -7.98 -13.91
CA GLY A 27 -7.46 -7.55 -13.64
C GLY A 27 -7.87 -6.28 -14.38
N SER A 28 -6.95 -5.36 -14.67
CA SER A 28 -7.31 -4.04 -15.22
C SER A 28 -6.55 -3.63 -16.48
N LEU A 29 -5.33 -4.14 -16.69
CA LEU A 29 -4.45 -3.70 -17.77
C LEU A 29 -4.26 -4.73 -18.88
N ASP A 30 -4.90 -5.90 -18.77
CA ASP A 30 -4.80 -7.01 -19.74
C ASP A 30 -3.34 -7.47 -19.97
N ILE A 31 -2.53 -7.44 -18.92
CA ILE A 31 -1.15 -7.92 -18.91
C ILE A 31 -1.11 -9.27 -18.17
N PRO A 32 -1.29 -10.40 -18.87
CA PRO A 32 -1.34 -11.71 -18.24
C PRO A 32 0.04 -12.09 -17.71
N TYR A 33 0.09 -12.79 -16.57
CA TYR A 33 1.33 -13.29 -15.98
C TYR A 33 2.04 -14.28 -16.91
N SER A 34 1.30 -14.98 -17.77
CA SER A 34 1.85 -15.84 -18.83
C SER A 34 2.68 -15.09 -19.88
N SER A 35 2.59 -13.75 -19.93
CA SER A 35 3.40 -12.94 -20.84
C SER A 35 4.84 -12.72 -20.36
N PHE A 36 5.19 -13.08 -19.11
CA PHE A 36 6.51 -12.88 -18.54
C PHE A 36 6.91 -13.99 -17.56
N ASN A 37 8.17 -13.99 -17.11
CA ASN A 37 8.69 -14.97 -16.16
C ASN A 37 8.40 -14.48 -14.73
N VAL A 38 7.44 -15.11 -14.06
CA VAL A 38 6.98 -14.69 -12.73
C VAL A 38 7.93 -15.17 -11.63
N PHE A 39 8.39 -14.23 -10.81
CA PHE A 39 9.08 -14.46 -9.55
C PHE A 39 8.20 -14.00 -8.39
N ARG A 40 8.42 -14.56 -7.20
CA ARG A 40 7.67 -14.20 -5.99
C ARG A 40 8.63 -13.99 -4.85
N LEU A 41 9.00 -12.74 -4.61
CA LEU A 41 10.04 -12.35 -3.68
C LEU A 41 9.52 -11.26 -2.73
N SER A 42 10.01 -11.26 -1.50
CA SER A 42 9.83 -10.17 -0.54
C SER A 42 10.55 -8.90 -0.98
N PHE A 43 10.31 -7.78 -0.28
CA PHE A 43 10.91 -6.49 -0.63
C PHE A 43 12.45 -6.50 -0.61
N ASN A 44 13.06 -7.18 0.37
CA ASN A 44 14.51 -7.29 0.46
C ASN A 44 15.08 -8.24 -0.60
N GLU A 45 14.38 -9.35 -0.86
CA GLU A 45 14.76 -10.28 -1.93
C GLU A 45 14.62 -9.62 -3.31
N ASN A 46 13.60 -8.79 -3.54
CA ASN A 46 13.48 -7.99 -4.76
C ASN A 46 14.68 -7.07 -4.95
N ALA A 47 15.06 -6.32 -3.90
CA ALA A 47 16.20 -5.42 -3.95
C ALA A 47 17.48 -6.19 -4.29
N ASN A 48 17.75 -7.32 -3.63
CA ASN A 48 18.93 -8.13 -3.90
C ASN A 48 18.90 -8.77 -5.29
N ALA A 49 17.75 -9.28 -5.72
CA ALA A 49 17.58 -9.88 -7.03
C ALA A 49 17.78 -8.87 -8.18
N LEU A 50 17.40 -7.60 -7.98
CA LEU A 50 17.68 -6.53 -8.93
C LEU A 50 19.18 -6.17 -8.97
N LYS A 51 19.87 -6.13 -7.83
CA LYS A 51 21.33 -5.91 -7.77
C LYS A 51 22.09 -6.97 -8.58
N ASP A 52 21.68 -8.23 -8.43
CA ASP A 52 22.34 -9.36 -9.07
C ASP A 52 21.81 -9.65 -10.49
N ASN A 53 20.91 -8.80 -11.01
CA ASN A 53 20.23 -8.97 -12.30
C ASN A 53 19.49 -10.31 -12.47
N SER A 54 19.12 -10.97 -11.37
CA SER A 54 18.36 -12.22 -11.40
C SER A 54 16.88 -11.97 -11.70
N ILE A 55 16.38 -10.76 -11.43
CA ILE A 55 15.12 -10.22 -11.97
C ILE A 55 15.36 -8.88 -12.70
N ALA A 56 14.43 -8.50 -13.57
CA ALA A 56 14.46 -7.23 -14.30
C ALA A 56 13.49 -6.18 -13.72
N VAL A 57 12.40 -6.63 -13.08
CA VAL A 57 11.39 -5.76 -12.46
C VAL A 57 10.97 -6.35 -11.13
N GLY A 58 10.89 -5.53 -10.09
CA GLY A 58 10.28 -5.88 -8.80
C GLY A 58 9.12 -4.96 -8.50
N VAL A 59 8.09 -5.48 -7.83
CA VAL A 59 6.92 -4.71 -7.40
C VAL A 59 6.93 -4.50 -5.89
N TRP A 60 6.59 -3.29 -5.46
CA TRP A 60 6.41 -2.91 -4.06
C TRP A 60 5.04 -2.27 -3.87
N CYS A 61 4.29 -2.73 -2.88
CA CYS A 61 3.16 -2.01 -2.31
C CYS A 61 3.56 -1.49 -0.92
N VAL A 62 4.11 -0.27 -0.87
CA VAL A 62 4.71 0.32 0.34
C VAL A 62 4.48 1.83 0.39
N ALA A 63 4.57 2.41 1.58
CA ALA A 63 4.60 3.85 1.73
C ALA A 63 6.04 4.37 1.55
N PRO A 64 6.27 5.40 0.72
CA PRO A 64 7.59 6.00 0.55
C PRO A 64 7.96 6.91 1.73
N PRO A 65 9.25 7.00 2.12
CA PRO A 65 10.37 6.21 1.60
C PRO A 65 10.43 4.81 2.24
N THR A 66 10.92 3.83 1.49
CA THR A 66 11.13 2.45 1.96
C THR A 66 12.60 2.06 1.88
N SER A 67 13.13 1.48 2.96
CA SER A 67 14.56 1.13 3.09
C SER A 67 15.10 0.26 1.97
N SER A 68 14.40 -0.83 1.62
CA SER A 68 14.84 -1.74 0.54
C SER A 68 15.03 -1.03 -0.81
N ILE A 69 14.20 -0.04 -1.12
CA ILE A 69 14.33 0.77 -2.35
C ILE A 69 15.47 1.78 -2.21
N MET A 70 15.63 2.41 -1.04
CA MET A 70 16.74 3.33 -0.77
C MET A 70 18.11 2.64 -0.90
N ASP A 71 18.25 1.44 -0.35
CA ASP A 71 19.48 0.65 -0.40
C ASP A 71 19.84 0.23 -1.82
N LEU A 72 18.82 -0.18 -2.59
CA LEU A 72 18.97 -0.49 -4.01
C LEU A 72 19.42 0.74 -4.81
N ALA A 73 18.69 1.86 -4.69
CA ALA A 73 18.97 3.10 -5.41
C ALA A 73 20.35 3.71 -5.07
N THR A 74 20.86 3.45 -3.87
CA THR A 74 22.19 3.92 -3.45
C THR A 74 23.32 3.27 -4.26
N THR A 75 23.15 1.99 -4.60
CA THR A 75 24.19 1.15 -5.20
C THR A 75 24.00 0.91 -6.69
N HIS A 76 22.77 1.02 -7.20
CA HIS A 76 22.41 0.74 -8.59
C HIS A 76 21.52 1.83 -9.16
N ALA A 77 21.70 2.15 -10.45
CA ALA A 77 20.77 3.00 -11.17
C ALA A 77 19.46 2.24 -11.36
N ILE A 78 18.37 2.78 -10.82
CA ILE A 78 17.02 2.23 -10.97
C ILE A 78 16.06 3.29 -11.48
N SER A 79 15.00 2.83 -12.13
CA SER A 79 13.88 3.66 -12.56
C SER A 79 12.60 3.10 -11.98
N ILE A 80 11.70 4.00 -11.55
CA ILE A 80 10.34 3.63 -11.14
C ILE A 80 9.45 3.74 -12.38
N ILE A 81 8.76 2.67 -12.72
CA ILE A 81 7.87 2.62 -13.89
C ILE A 81 6.58 3.38 -13.54
N PRO A 82 6.26 4.49 -14.24
CA PRO A 82 5.04 5.23 -14.02
C PRO A 82 3.82 4.47 -14.56
N PHE A 83 2.67 4.73 -13.96
CA PHE A 83 1.38 4.48 -14.59
C PHE A 83 0.91 5.76 -15.30
N THR A 84 0.21 5.59 -16.41
CA THR A 84 -0.55 6.67 -17.04
C THR A 84 -1.86 6.91 -16.29
N LYS A 85 -2.44 8.10 -16.44
CA LYS A 85 -3.77 8.39 -15.89
C LYS A 85 -4.82 7.41 -16.39
N ALA A 86 -4.79 7.05 -17.69
CA ALA A 86 -5.73 6.12 -18.28
C ALA A 86 -5.64 4.71 -17.67
N GLU A 87 -4.43 4.24 -17.35
CA GLU A 87 -4.24 2.96 -16.66
C GLU A 87 -4.80 3.00 -15.24
N ILE A 88 -4.54 4.07 -14.48
CA ILE A 88 -5.12 4.24 -13.14
C ILE A 88 -6.66 4.38 -13.19
N ASP A 89 -7.21 5.07 -14.19
CA ASP A 89 -8.66 5.19 -14.37
C ASP A 89 -9.29 3.80 -14.63
N LYS A 90 -8.64 2.93 -15.43
CA LYS A 90 -9.07 1.54 -15.62
C LYS A 90 -9.03 0.72 -14.32
N VAL A 91 -7.97 0.90 -13.52
CA VAL A 91 -7.83 0.22 -12.22
C VAL A 91 -8.93 0.67 -11.27
N THR A 92 -9.13 1.98 -11.10
CA THR A 92 -10.09 2.53 -10.15
C THR A 92 -11.54 2.29 -10.55
N ALA A 93 -11.85 2.22 -11.86
CA ALA A 93 -13.18 1.84 -12.34
C ALA A 93 -13.59 0.42 -11.93
N LYS A 94 -12.64 -0.52 -11.88
CA LYS A 94 -12.90 -1.91 -11.48
C LYS A 94 -12.73 -2.15 -9.99
N TYR A 95 -11.78 -1.44 -9.38
CA TYR A 95 -11.36 -1.61 -8.00
C TYR A 95 -11.35 -0.25 -7.29
N PRO A 96 -12.51 0.23 -6.79
CA PRO A 96 -12.67 1.60 -6.28
C PRO A 96 -11.93 1.89 -4.96
N PHE A 97 -11.26 0.88 -4.39
CA PHE A 97 -10.37 1.05 -3.23
C PHE A 97 -8.94 1.48 -3.63
N TYR A 98 -8.60 1.48 -4.92
CA TYR A 98 -7.40 2.13 -5.41
C TYR A 98 -7.62 3.63 -5.62
N ALA A 99 -6.53 4.38 -5.56
CA ALA A 99 -6.45 5.76 -6.01
C ALA A 99 -5.17 5.99 -6.80
N GLY A 100 -5.07 7.13 -7.48
CA GLY A 100 -3.81 7.61 -8.02
C GLY A 100 -3.00 8.33 -6.96
N TYR A 101 -1.68 8.21 -7.01
CA TYR A 101 -0.75 8.93 -6.17
C TYR A 101 0.46 9.37 -6.98
N THR A 102 0.89 10.61 -6.77
CA THR A 102 2.14 11.11 -7.35
C THR A 102 3.24 10.99 -6.30
N LEU A 103 4.17 10.06 -6.51
CA LEU A 103 5.44 10.02 -5.79
C LEU A 103 6.22 11.30 -6.11
N PRO A 104 6.54 12.16 -5.12
CA PRO A 104 7.32 13.37 -5.36
C PRO A 104 8.69 13.06 -5.96
N ALA A 105 9.31 14.04 -6.64
CA ALA A 105 10.70 13.94 -7.07
C ALA A 105 11.65 13.80 -5.86
N ASN A 106 12.81 13.19 -6.09
CA ASN A 106 13.93 13.09 -5.16
C ASN A 106 13.63 12.28 -3.88
N VAL A 107 12.65 11.37 -3.92
CA VAL A 107 12.41 10.45 -2.80
C VAL A 107 13.48 9.35 -2.77
N TYR A 108 13.90 8.88 -3.94
CA TYR A 108 14.97 7.90 -4.10
C TYR A 108 16.07 8.47 -5.00
N LYS A 109 17.32 8.05 -4.77
CA LYS A 109 18.47 8.48 -5.58
C LYS A 109 18.25 8.12 -7.06
N GLY A 110 18.39 9.10 -7.95
CA GLY A 110 18.18 8.94 -9.39
C GLY A 110 16.71 9.05 -9.84
N GLN A 111 15.77 9.27 -8.92
CA GLN A 111 14.38 9.57 -9.24
C GLN A 111 14.14 11.09 -9.20
N ASP A 112 14.59 11.79 -10.24
CA ASP A 112 14.62 13.27 -10.25
C ASP A 112 13.29 13.91 -10.67
N GLN A 113 12.32 13.10 -11.12
CA GLN A 113 11.01 13.56 -11.62
C GLN A 113 9.88 12.87 -10.86
N PRO A 114 8.75 13.55 -10.60
CA PRO A 114 7.60 12.92 -9.97
C PRO A 114 7.09 11.73 -10.78
N VAL A 115 6.64 10.67 -10.10
CA VAL A 115 6.15 9.44 -10.74
C VAL A 115 4.71 9.19 -10.32
N TYR A 116 3.80 9.12 -11.29
CA TYR A 116 2.41 8.79 -11.04
C TYR A 116 2.24 7.27 -10.92
N THR A 117 1.53 6.81 -9.89
CA THR A 117 1.35 5.39 -9.57
C THR A 117 0.02 5.10 -8.89
N ALA A 118 -0.28 3.82 -8.70
CA ALA A 118 -1.43 3.35 -7.93
C ALA A 118 -1.14 3.44 -6.42
N SER A 119 -2.17 3.70 -5.63
CA SER A 119 -2.13 3.70 -4.17
C SER A 119 -3.38 3.06 -3.57
N VAL A 120 -3.27 2.62 -2.32
CA VAL A 120 -4.35 2.07 -1.49
C VAL A 120 -4.21 2.60 -0.07
N TRP A 121 -5.27 2.49 0.72
CA TRP A 121 -5.22 2.76 2.15
C TRP A 121 -4.73 1.55 2.93
N ASN A 122 -3.81 1.77 3.87
CA ASN A 122 -3.45 0.77 4.86
C ASN A 122 -4.49 0.77 5.99
N THR A 123 -4.83 -0.43 6.48
CA THR A 123 -5.82 -0.62 7.54
C THR A 123 -5.24 -1.49 8.63
N PHE A 124 -5.47 -1.10 9.89
CA PHE A 124 -5.22 -1.96 11.04
C PHE A 124 -6.47 -2.80 11.30
N ILE A 125 -6.34 -4.12 11.24
CA ILE A 125 -7.45 -5.06 11.44
C ILE A 125 -7.22 -5.90 12.68
N CYS A 126 -8.32 -6.38 13.25
CA CYS A 126 -8.30 -7.26 14.41
C CYS A 126 -9.44 -8.29 14.31
N ASN A 127 -9.38 -9.35 15.11
CA ASN A 127 -10.50 -10.30 15.18
C ASN A 127 -11.70 -9.63 15.83
N ALA A 128 -12.90 -9.98 15.37
CA ALA A 128 -14.15 -9.42 15.87
C ALA A 128 -14.42 -9.75 17.35
N ASP A 129 -13.85 -10.86 17.84
CA ASP A 129 -14.06 -11.36 19.20
C ASP A 129 -13.01 -10.87 20.21
N LEU A 130 -12.15 -9.91 19.82
CA LEU A 130 -11.25 -9.31 20.79
C LEU A 130 -12.01 -8.50 21.83
N ASP A 131 -11.45 -8.43 23.03
CA ASP A 131 -12.04 -7.66 24.12
C ASP A 131 -12.23 -6.18 23.74
N GLU A 132 -13.43 -5.65 24.02
CA GLU A 132 -13.80 -4.28 23.67
C GLU A 132 -12.84 -3.25 24.28
N ASP A 133 -12.50 -3.41 25.57
CA ASP A 133 -11.66 -2.49 26.30
C ASP A 133 -10.21 -2.53 25.79
N LEU A 134 -9.70 -3.72 25.43
CA LEU A 134 -8.41 -3.85 24.77
C LEU A 134 -8.37 -3.08 23.44
N VAL A 135 -9.35 -3.29 22.55
CA VAL A 135 -9.37 -2.62 21.25
C VAL A 135 -9.61 -1.12 21.41
N TYR A 136 -10.42 -0.69 22.39
CA TYR A 136 -10.57 0.72 22.75
C TYR A 136 -9.23 1.34 23.14
N LYS A 137 -8.49 0.72 24.06
CA LYS A 137 -7.18 1.21 24.52
C LYS A 137 -6.15 1.26 23.40
N LEU A 138 -6.12 0.25 22.53
CA LEU A 138 -5.25 0.24 21.34
C LEU A 138 -5.62 1.36 20.37
N THR A 139 -6.91 1.50 20.05
CA THR A 139 -7.40 2.55 19.16
C THR A 139 -7.03 3.94 19.68
N LYS A 140 -7.28 4.18 20.98
CA LYS A 140 -6.91 5.40 21.67
C LYS A 140 -5.40 5.66 21.62
N ALA A 141 -4.59 4.66 21.96
CA ALA A 141 -3.14 4.81 21.94
C ALA A 141 -2.62 5.17 20.55
N VAL A 142 -3.16 4.57 19.47
CA VAL A 142 -2.76 4.89 18.10
C VAL A 142 -3.10 6.33 17.74
N PHE A 143 -4.35 6.75 17.96
CA PHE A 143 -4.81 8.07 17.52
C PHE A 143 -4.26 9.22 18.39
N GLU A 144 -4.13 9.04 19.70
CA GLU A 144 -3.62 10.08 20.60
C GLU A 144 -2.09 10.24 20.54
N ASN A 145 -1.38 9.29 19.92
CA ASN A 145 0.08 9.35 19.78
C ASN A 145 0.53 9.54 18.32
N GLN A 146 -0.30 10.18 17.49
CA GLN A 146 0.02 10.45 16.08
C GLN A 146 1.36 11.19 15.92
N ASP A 147 1.66 12.16 16.79
CA ASP A 147 2.93 12.89 16.79
C ASP A 147 4.14 11.97 16.95
N TYR A 148 4.01 10.93 17.78
CA TYR A 148 5.05 9.92 17.93
C TYR A 148 5.18 9.08 16.66
N LEU A 149 4.06 8.64 16.08
CA LEU A 149 4.06 7.87 14.83
C LEU A 149 4.64 8.67 13.66
N MET A 150 4.41 9.98 13.59
CA MET A 150 4.98 10.85 12.55
C MET A 150 6.51 10.94 12.61
N LYS A 151 7.11 10.80 13.80
CA LYS A 151 8.58 10.70 13.95
C LYS A 151 9.14 9.40 13.38
N ILE A 152 8.33 8.35 13.32
CA ILE A 152 8.69 7.05 12.73
C ILE A 152 8.46 7.09 11.22
N HIS A 153 7.28 7.55 10.79
CA HIS A 153 6.92 7.60 9.38
C HIS A 153 5.92 8.72 9.09
N HIS A 154 6.27 9.63 8.16
CA HIS A 154 5.49 10.85 7.89
C HIS A 154 4.06 10.62 7.40
N PHE A 155 3.77 9.48 6.74
CA PHE A 155 2.39 9.12 6.36
C PHE A 155 1.47 8.90 7.57
N ALA A 156 1.99 8.76 8.79
CA ALA A 156 1.18 8.68 10.00
C ALA A 156 0.28 9.91 10.20
N LYS A 157 0.59 11.05 9.55
CA LYS A 157 -0.30 12.22 9.50
C LYS A 157 -1.70 11.93 8.96
N TYR A 158 -1.87 10.84 8.21
CA TYR A 158 -3.17 10.39 7.68
C TYR A 158 -3.88 9.40 8.60
N THR A 159 -3.24 8.92 9.66
CA THR A 159 -3.82 8.03 10.67
C THR A 159 -4.71 8.82 11.63
N THR A 160 -5.89 9.24 11.14
CA THR A 160 -6.88 9.99 11.92
C THR A 160 -8.20 9.22 12.02
N PRO A 161 -9.02 9.46 13.05
CA PRO A 161 -10.35 8.87 13.17
C PRO A 161 -11.25 9.14 11.95
N GLU A 162 -11.17 10.33 11.36
CA GLU A 162 -11.97 10.72 10.19
C GLU A 162 -11.60 9.89 8.95
N ASN A 163 -10.29 9.71 8.70
CA ASN A 163 -9.85 8.87 7.59
C ASN A 163 -10.20 7.39 7.85
N ALA A 164 -10.12 6.92 9.10
CA ALA A 164 -10.51 5.57 9.45
C ALA A 164 -11.99 5.28 9.11
N ILE A 165 -12.92 6.19 9.44
CA ILE A 165 -14.33 6.01 9.07
C ILE A 165 -14.61 6.24 7.58
N LYS A 166 -13.83 7.10 6.93
CA LYS A 166 -14.04 7.44 5.52
C LYS A 166 -13.63 6.28 4.62
N TYR A 167 -12.49 5.65 4.91
CA TYR A 167 -11.85 4.70 4.01
C TYR A 167 -11.93 3.24 4.48
N SER A 168 -12.50 2.94 5.66
CA SER A 168 -12.69 1.54 6.07
C SER A 168 -13.61 0.79 5.12
N ALA A 169 -13.16 -0.39 4.68
CA ALA A 169 -13.90 -1.31 3.83
C ALA A 169 -14.76 -2.31 4.63
N ILE A 170 -14.51 -2.45 5.93
CA ILE A 170 -15.18 -3.42 6.81
C ILE A 170 -15.75 -2.72 8.06
N PRO A 171 -16.69 -3.35 8.78
CA PRO A 171 -17.16 -2.83 10.06
C PRO A 171 -16.03 -2.57 11.05
N LEU A 172 -16.22 -1.57 11.89
CA LEU A 172 -15.31 -1.23 12.97
C LEU A 172 -15.61 -2.10 14.19
N HIS A 173 -14.57 -2.45 14.93
CA HIS A 173 -14.70 -3.14 16.20
C HIS A 173 -15.42 -2.27 17.24
N PRO A 174 -16.24 -2.82 18.16
CA PRO A 174 -16.93 -2.06 19.20
C PRO A 174 -16.03 -1.12 20.00
N GLY A 175 -14.82 -1.58 20.36
CA GLY A 175 -13.83 -0.75 21.05
C GLY A 175 -13.34 0.46 20.24
N ALA A 176 -13.19 0.30 18.92
CA ALA A 176 -12.83 1.41 18.04
C ALA A 176 -14.00 2.40 17.87
N ILE A 177 -15.23 1.87 17.73
CA ILE A 177 -16.47 2.66 17.68
C ILE A 177 -16.61 3.52 18.93
N LYS A 178 -16.36 2.93 20.11
CA LYS A 178 -16.41 3.64 21.39
C LYS A 178 -15.45 4.83 21.40
N TYR A 179 -14.19 4.62 21.06
CA TYR A 179 -13.21 5.71 20.98
C TYR A 179 -13.61 6.80 19.98
N ILE A 180 -14.03 6.43 18.77
CA ILE A 180 -14.38 7.40 17.72
C ILE A 180 -15.60 8.24 18.12
N ARG A 181 -16.59 7.64 18.80
CA ARG A 181 -17.73 8.38 19.36
C ARG A 181 -17.33 9.35 20.46
N GLU A 182 -16.36 8.99 21.31
CA GLU A 182 -15.82 9.89 22.34
C GLU A 182 -15.18 11.15 21.74
N GLN A 183 -14.64 11.05 20.52
CA GLN A 183 -14.11 12.21 19.77
C GLN A 183 -15.21 13.06 19.13
N GLY A 184 -16.50 12.75 19.36
CA GLY A 184 -17.63 13.49 18.79
C GLY A 184 -17.88 13.21 17.30
N ILE A 185 -17.30 12.13 16.75
CA ILE A 185 -17.40 11.81 15.33
C ILE A 185 -18.57 10.87 15.07
N THR A 186 -19.44 11.26 14.13
CA THR A 186 -20.55 10.42 13.66
C THR A 186 -20.03 9.28 12.79
N ILE A 187 -20.35 8.04 13.17
CA ILE A 187 -19.94 6.83 12.46
C ILE A 187 -21.06 6.40 11.49
N PRO A 188 -20.77 6.18 10.20
CA PRO A 188 -21.75 5.66 9.25
C PRO A 188 -22.26 4.26 9.63
N ASP A 189 -23.56 4.00 9.43
CA ASP A 189 -24.20 2.72 9.78
C ASP A 189 -23.51 1.50 9.16
N ARG A 190 -22.97 1.63 7.94
CA ARG A 190 -22.23 0.56 7.25
C ARG A 190 -21.00 0.06 8.03
N LEU A 191 -20.51 0.85 8.99
CA LEU A 191 -19.34 0.56 9.79
C LEU A 191 -19.66 0.01 11.18
N ILE A 192 -20.93 -0.10 11.53
CA ILE A 192 -21.36 -0.69 12.80
C ILE A 192 -21.62 -2.18 12.53
N ALA A 193 -20.86 -3.05 13.22
CA ALA A 193 -21.09 -4.49 13.13
C ALA A 193 -22.53 -4.82 13.58
N LYS A 194 -23.21 -5.69 12.81
CA LYS A 194 -24.56 -6.17 13.13
C LYS A 194 -24.50 -7.39 14.03
#